data_AF-A0A4Q7TCL2-F1
#
_entry.id   AF-A0A4Q7TCL2-F1
#
_cell.length_a   1.000
_cell.length_b   1.000
_cell.length_c   1.000
_cell.angle_alpha   90.00
_cell.angle_beta   90.00
_cell.angle_gamma   90.00
#
_symmetry.space_group_name_H-M   'P 1'
#
loop_
_entity.id
_entity.type
_entity.pdbx_description
1 polymer ?
#
loop_
_entity_poly.entity_id
_entity_poly.type
_entity_poly.pdbx_seq_one_letter_code
_entity_poly.pdbx_strand_id
1 'polypeptide(L)'
;MENTASPLDLFTLLEIALEERNEAADAFDLFKQDAVMAHAPAPGDEPLVTSEDAAEAAAEEVDEFSADVRELLTNASDTDLTDAYRQSGGEVGHPVAEALLGEIKRRGLKG
;
A
#
# COMPACT_ATOMS: atom_id res chain seq x y z
N MET A 1 -7.85 0.98 29.71
CA MET A 1 -7.59 0.55 28.33
C MET A 1 -7.95 1.75 27.47
N GLU A 2 -6.93 2.48 27.02
CA GLU A 2 -7.11 3.60 26.11
C GLU A 2 -7.61 3.04 24.78
N ASN A 3 -8.59 3.72 24.19
CA ASN A 3 -9.24 3.30 22.97
C ASN A 3 -8.25 3.53 21.82
N THR A 4 -7.48 2.48 21.47
CA THR A 4 -6.56 2.48 20.32
C THR A 4 -7.29 2.23 19.00
N ALA A 5 -8.57 2.63 18.90
CA ALA A 5 -9.19 2.77 17.60
C ALA A 5 -8.69 4.09 17.03
N SER A 6 -7.97 4.01 15.90
CA SER A 6 -7.63 5.20 15.12
C SER A 6 -8.91 6.03 14.91
N PRO A 7 -8.87 7.37 15.01
CA PRO A 7 -10.07 8.20 14.86
C PRO A 7 -10.65 8.17 13.44
N LEU A 8 -9.92 7.57 12.49
CA LEU A 8 -10.30 7.41 11.10
C LEU A 8 -11.05 6.09 10.89
N ASP A 9 -12.06 6.13 10.01
CA ASP A 9 -12.75 4.91 9.58
C ASP A 9 -11.82 4.01 8.73
N LEU A 10 -12.19 2.73 8.64
CA LEU A 10 -11.41 1.72 7.92
C LEU A 10 -11.19 2.09 6.46
N PHE A 11 -12.19 2.66 5.79
CA PHE A 11 -12.07 3.08 4.40
C PHE A 11 -10.98 4.12 4.24
N THR A 12 -11.00 5.17 5.07
CA THR A 12 -10.00 6.24 5.07
C THR A 12 -8.60 5.72 5.36
N LEU A 13 -8.44 4.79 6.30
CA LEU A 13 -7.14 4.16 6.58
C LEU A 13 -6.60 3.38 5.38
N LEU A 14 -7.48 2.65 4.67
CA LEU A 14 -7.09 1.90 3.48
C LEU A 14 -6.75 2.82 2.29
N GLU A 15 -7.46 3.95 2.13
CA GLU A 15 -7.13 4.96 1.12
C GLU A 15 -5.77 5.61 1.38
N ILE A 16 -5.46 5.95 2.64
CA ILE A 16 -4.15 6.50 3.01
C ILE A 16 -3.04 5.51 2.68
N ALA A 17 -3.18 4.26 3.10
CA ALA A 17 -2.19 3.23 2.79
C ALA A 17 -2.01 3.05 1.28
N LEU A 18 -3.09 3.12 0.50
CA LEU A 18 -3.03 3.01 -0.96
C LEU A 18 -2.30 4.20 -1.59
N GLU A 19 -2.57 5.41 -1.12
CA GLU A 19 -1.90 6.62 -1.58
C GLU A 19 -0.40 6.56 -1.27
N GLU A 20 -0.02 6.18 -0.05
CA GLU A 20 1.38 6.02 0.37
C GLU A 20 2.13 5.01 -0.52
N ARG A 21 1.50 3.88 -0.85
CA ARG A 21 2.05 2.91 -1.81
C ARG A 21 2.24 3.52 -3.20
N ASN A 22 1.26 4.29 -3.70
CA ASN A 22 1.36 4.91 -5.02
C ASN A 22 2.49 5.95 -5.05
N GLU A 23 2.63 6.76 -4.00
CA GLU A 23 3.73 7.71 -3.84
C GLU A 23 5.10 7.00 -3.84
N ALA A 24 5.23 5.88 -3.12
CA ALA A 24 6.44 5.07 -3.11
C ALA A 24 6.77 4.50 -4.51
N ALA A 25 5.75 4.03 -5.23
CA ALA A 25 5.91 3.51 -6.59
C ALA A 25 6.35 4.62 -7.58
N ASP A 26 5.75 5.81 -7.48
CA ASP A 26 6.10 6.97 -8.32
C ASP A 26 7.53 7.46 -8.02
N ALA A 27 7.94 7.47 -6.75
CA ALA A 27 9.29 7.81 -6.35
C ALA A 27 10.34 6.83 -6.92
N PHE A 28 10.02 5.53 -6.94
CA PHE A 28 10.88 4.52 -7.55
C PHE A 28 10.98 4.68 -9.07
N ASP A 29 9.87 5.03 -9.74
CA ASP A 29 9.88 5.29 -11.17
C ASP A 29 10.67 6.57 -11.53
N LEU A 30 10.62 7.61 -10.70
CA LEU A 30 11.49 8.78 -10.83
C LEU A 30 12.98 8.40 -10.67
N PHE A 31 13.32 7.58 -9.68
CA PHE A 31 14.69 7.09 -9.49
C PHE A 31 15.21 6.35 -10.74
N LYS A 32 14.38 5.50 -11.36
CA LYS A 32 14.78 4.81 -12.61
C LYS A 32 15.07 5.80 -13.73
N GLN A 33 14.25 6.84 -13.87
CA GLN A 33 14.45 7.87 -14.89
C GLN A 33 15.76 8.64 -14.64
N ASP A 34 16.02 9.03 -13.39
CA ASP A 34 17.26 9.71 -13.01
C ASP A 34 18.49 8.81 -13.20
N ALA A 35 18.41 7.53 -12.85
CA ALA A 35 19.49 6.56 -13.04
C ALA A 35 19.82 6.33 -14.52
N VAL A 36 18.84 6.34 -15.41
CA VAL A 36 19.05 6.28 -16.87
C VAL A 36 19.74 7.53 -17.40
N MET A 37 19.43 8.70 -16.82
CA MET A 37 19.98 10.00 -17.23
C MET A 37 21.32 10.33 -16.56
N ALA A 38 21.67 9.64 -15.47
CA ALA A 38 22.94 9.79 -14.78
C ALA A 38 24.08 9.30 -15.68
N HIS A 39 25.02 10.19 -16.00
CA HIS A 39 26.29 9.78 -16.61
C HIS A 39 26.99 8.77 -15.70
N ALA A 40 27.51 7.69 -16.30
CA ALA A 40 28.25 6.65 -15.59
C ALA A 40 29.25 7.29 -14.60
N PRO A 41 29.30 6.82 -13.34
CA PRO A 41 30.22 7.37 -12.36
C PRO A 41 31.65 7.31 -12.90
N ALA A 42 32.45 8.31 -12.54
CA ALA A 42 33.85 8.35 -12.93
C ALA A 42 34.53 7.02 -12.56
N PRO A 43 35.40 6.46 -13.42
CA PRO A 43 36.03 5.18 -13.14
C PRO A 43 36.79 5.25 -11.80
N GLY A 44 36.28 4.55 -10.79
CA GLY A 44 36.82 4.54 -9.42
C GLY A 44 35.85 4.99 -8.33
N ASP A 45 34.72 5.64 -8.68
CA ASP A 45 33.65 5.94 -7.74
C ASP A 45 32.57 4.86 -7.82
N GLU A 46 32.33 4.16 -6.71
CA GLU A 46 31.15 3.31 -6.56
C GLU A 46 29.92 4.20 -6.32
N PRO A 47 28.80 3.96 -7.04
CA PRO A 47 27.57 4.69 -6.77
C PRO A 47 27.08 4.39 -5.34
N LEU A 48 26.67 5.44 -4.63
CA LEU A 48 26.16 5.38 -3.26
C LEU A 48 24.86 4.55 -3.11
N VAL A 49 24.08 4.45 -4.19
CA VAL A 49 22.86 3.65 -4.28
C VAL A 49 22.84 3.01 -5.66
N THR A 50 22.75 1.69 -5.71
CA THR A 50 22.65 0.93 -6.95
C THR A 50 21.19 0.71 -7.33
N SER A 51 20.95 0.27 -8.57
CA SER A 51 19.62 -0.17 -9.00
C SER A 51 19.10 -1.37 -8.21
N GLU A 52 20.00 -2.19 -7.66
CA GLU A 52 19.65 -3.34 -6.84
C GLU A 52 19.16 -2.89 -5.45
N ASP A 53 19.87 -1.95 -4.81
CA ASP A 53 19.46 -1.35 -3.53
C ASP A 53 18.09 -0.65 -3.65
N ALA A 54 17.84 0.07 -4.75
CA ALA A 54 16.55 0.72 -4.97
C ALA A 54 15.42 -0.29 -5.23
N ALA A 55 15.71 -1.41 -5.91
CA ALA A 55 14.73 -2.45 -6.16
C ALA A 55 14.40 -3.24 -4.88
N GLU A 56 15.38 -3.47 -4.01
CA GLU A 56 15.19 -4.09 -2.69
C GLU A 56 14.33 -3.18 -1.80
N ALA A 57 14.66 -1.90 -1.69
CA ALA A 57 13.85 -0.94 -0.92
C ALA A 57 12.39 -0.87 -1.43
N ALA A 58 12.18 -0.84 -2.75
CA ALA A 58 10.82 -0.84 -3.30
C ALA A 58 10.05 -2.14 -3.02
N ALA A 59 10.74 -3.28 -2.93
CA ALA A 59 10.11 -4.55 -2.56
C ALA A 59 9.73 -4.58 -1.07
N GLU A 60 10.59 -4.07 -0.20
CA GLU A 60 10.31 -3.96 1.25
C GLU A 60 9.09 -3.07 1.52
N GLU A 61 9.00 -1.91 0.86
CA GLU A 61 7.85 -0.98 0.98
C GLU A 61 6.53 -1.63 0.52
N VAL A 62 6.56 -2.45 -0.54
CA VAL A 62 5.38 -3.19 -1.01
C VAL A 62 4.96 -4.29 -0.02
N ASP A 63 5.92 -4.96 0.60
CA ASP A 63 5.67 -5.98 1.62
C ASP A 63 5.11 -5.34 2.92
N GLU A 64 5.64 -4.18 3.32
CA GLU A 64 5.14 -3.40 4.47
C GLU A 64 3.71 -2.91 4.24
N PHE A 65 3.42 -2.29 3.08
CA PHE A 65 2.05 -1.94 2.69
C PHE A 65 1.10 -3.15 2.74
N SER A 66 1.56 -4.29 2.21
CA SER A 66 0.75 -5.51 2.18
C SER A 66 0.47 -6.04 3.58
N ALA A 67 1.42 -5.89 4.51
CA ALA A 67 1.26 -6.24 5.91
C ALA A 67 0.25 -5.31 6.60
N ASP A 68 0.37 -4.00 6.40
CA ASP A 68 -0.50 -2.99 7.01
C ASP A 68 -1.96 -3.13 6.56
N VAL A 69 -2.19 -3.27 5.25
CA VAL A 69 -3.53 -3.51 4.71
C VAL A 69 -4.12 -4.80 5.30
N ARG A 70 -3.32 -5.86 5.39
CA ARG A 70 -3.78 -7.13 5.95
C ARG A 70 -4.09 -7.03 7.44
N GLU A 71 -3.31 -6.28 8.19
CA GLU A 71 -3.55 -6.03 9.60
C GLU A 71 -4.85 -5.24 9.81
N LEU A 72 -5.04 -4.14 9.08
CA LEU A 72 -6.27 -3.34 9.09
C LEU A 72 -7.49 -4.21 8.80
N LEU A 73 -7.43 -5.02 7.74
CA LEU A 73 -8.52 -5.91 7.34
C LEU A 73 -8.76 -7.04 8.36
N THR A 74 -7.72 -7.55 9.01
CA THR A 74 -7.86 -8.64 9.99
C THR A 74 -8.43 -8.14 11.31
N ASN A 75 -8.04 -6.95 11.74
CA ASN A 75 -8.49 -6.35 13.00
C ASN A 75 -9.85 -5.64 12.88
N ALA A 76 -10.28 -5.31 11.66
CA ALA A 76 -11.60 -4.72 11.41
C ALA A 76 -12.76 -5.65 11.82
N SER A 77 -13.82 -5.05 12.35
CA SER A 77 -15.07 -5.77 12.59
C SER A 77 -15.80 -6.05 11.27
N ASP A 78 -16.71 -7.03 11.28
CA ASP A 78 -17.52 -7.37 10.11
C ASP A 78 -18.41 -6.19 9.66
N THR A 79 -18.84 -5.35 10.62
CA THR A 79 -19.56 -4.10 10.33
C THR A 79 -18.65 -3.09 9.63
N ASP A 80 -17.44 -2.88 10.14
CA ASP A 80 -16.50 -1.93 9.53
C ASP A 80 -16.12 -2.33 8.10
N LEU A 81 -15.95 -3.64 7.85
CA LEU A 81 -15.68 -4.17 6.51
C LEU A 81 -16.83 -3.91 5.54
N THR A 82 -18.06 -4.16 5.96
CA THR A 82 -19.25 -3.96 5.11
C THR A 82 -19.57 -2.49 4.88
N ASP A 83 -19.38 -1.65 5.90
CA ASP A 83 -19.54 -0.20 5.80
C ASP A 83 -18.47 0.43 4.90
N ALA A 84 -17.20 0.05 5.07
CA ALA A 84 -16.11 0.51 4.20
C ALA A 84 -16.31 0.05 2.76
N TYR A 85 -16.76 -1.19 2.54
CA TYR A 85 -17.04 -1.68 1.19
C TYR A 85 -18.18 -0.88 0.53
N ARG A 86 -19.23 -0.56 1.29
CA ARG A 86 -20.30 0.31 0.81
C ARG A 86 -19.83 1.74 0.53
N GLN A 87 -18.94 2.28 1.36
CA GLN A 87 -18.36 3.62 1.19
C GLN A 87 -17.51 3.72 -0.08
N SER A 88 -16.79 2.66 -0.43
CA SER A 88 -16.06 2.54 -1.71
C SER A 88 -16.97 2.50 -2.95
N GLY A 89 -18.29 2.37 -2.77
CA GLY A 89 -19.24 2.19 -3.87
C GLY A 89 -19.20 0.81 -4.53
N GLY A 90 -18.35 -0.11 -4.06
CA GLY A 90 -18.14 -1.42 -4.68
C GLY A 90 -17.58 -1.33 -6.10
N GLU A 91 -16.83 -0.25 -6.39
CA GLU A 91 -16.33 0.01 -7.74
C GLU A 91 -15.26 -1.02 -8.14
N VAL A 92 -15.51 -1.70 -9.25
CA VAL A 92 -14.58 -2.69 -9.82
C VAL A 92 -13.36 -1.94 -10.35
N GLY A 93 -12.16 -2.38 -9.95
CA GLY A 93 -10.90 -1.69 -10.24
C GLY A 93 -10.46 -0.70 -9.17
N HIS A 94 -11.27 -0.44 -8.14
CA HIS A 94 -10.82 0.31 -6.97
C HIS A 94 -10.07 -0.62 -6.00
N PRO A 95 -8.76 -0.42 -5.75
CA PRO A 95 -7.96 -1.37 -4.99
C PRO A 95 -8.50 -1.63 -3.57
N VAL A 96 -8.94 -0.57 -2.88
CA VAL A 96 -9.60 -0.68 -1.55
C VAL A 96 -10.88 -1.52 -1.61
N ALA A 97 -11.76 -1.30 -2.60
CA ALA A 97 -12.99 -2.07 -2.75
C ALA A 97 -12.72 -3.56 -2.99
N GLU A 98 -11.71 -3.88 -3.80
CA GLU A 98 -11.33 -5.26 -4.10
C GLU A 98 -10.73 -5.98 -2.89
N ALA A 99 -9.87 -5.29 -2.12
CA ALA A 99 -9.29 -5.82 -0.89
C ALA A 99 -10.38 -6.11 0.16
N LEU A 100 -11.30 -5.16 0.37
CA LEU A 100 -12.46 -5.32 1.26
C LEU A 100 -13.35 -6.48 0.82
N LEU A 101 -13.67 -6.58 -0.47
CA LEU A 101 -14.49 -7.67 -1.00
C LEU A 101 -13.82 -9.04 -0.83
N GLY A 102 -12.51 -9.11 -1.02
CA GLY A 102 -11.72 -10.32 -0.77
C GLY A 102 -11.83 -10.78 0.68
N GLU A 103 -11.71 -9.84 1.61
CA GLU A 103 -11.81 -10.11 3.05
C GLU A 103 -13.23 -10.53 3.48
N ILE A 104 -14.27 -9.83 3.00
CA ILE A 104 -15.68 -10.17 3.22
C ILE A 104 -15.95 -11.61 2.74
N LYS A 105 -15.46 -11.96 1.55
CA LYS A 105 -15.60 -13.32 0.99
C LYS A 105 -14.86 -14.35 1.83
N ARG A 106 -13.64 -14.05 2.30
CA ARG A 106 -12.84 -14.94 3.16
C ARG A 106 -13.57 -15.25 4.47
N ARG A 107 -14.24 -14.25 5.05
CA ARG A 107 -15.03 -14.39 6.29
C ARG A 107 -16.41 -15.02 6.07
N GLY A 108 -16.86 -15.17 4.82
CA GLY A 108 -18.18 -15.71 4.49
C GLY A 108 -19.32 -14.74 4.80
N LEU A 109 -19.04 -13.44 4.85
CA LEU A 109 -20.04 -12.39 5.07
C LEU A 109 -20.84 -12.15 3.80
N LYS A 110 -22.10 -11.72 3.95
CA LYS A 110 -22.90 -11.24 2.82
C LYS A 110 -22.54 -9.77 2.61
N GLY A 111 -21.75 -9.51 1.57
CA GLY A 111 -21.48 -8.15 1.08
C GLY A 111 -22.71 -7.48 0.51
#